data_AF-A0AB39XNA4-F1
#
_entry.id   AF-A0AB39XNA4-F1
#
_cell.length_a   1.000
_cell.length_b   1.000
_cell.length_c   1.000
_cell.angle_alpha   90.00
_cell.angle_beta   90.00
_cell.angle_gamma   90.00
#
_symmetry.space_group_name_H-M   'P 1'
#
loop_
_entity.id
_entity.type
_entity.pdbx_description
1 polymer ?
#
loop_
_entity_poly.entity_id
_entity_poly.type
_entity_poly.pdbx_seq_one_letter_code
_entity_poly.pdbx_strand_id
1 'polypeptide(L)'
;MSFITANEIRIPVEQPVKVQLESADVIHSFWIPSLTGKMDLITGQQNEIQFTAKTPGVYRGQCAEFCGLQHAHMAFAVIALPQDEFKRWRDHENQSAVSPSDPLAKQGEQLFRARGCALCHAIRGTLAGGQLGPDLTHIGSRTTIAAGTLPLNSATLGAWLADPQHIKPGNLMPQMPLQSDELIAIHHYLEQLK
;
A
#
# COMPACT_ATOMS: atom_id res chain seq x y z
N MET A 1 -14.81 13.86 -2.79
CA MET A 1 -13.73 13.15 -3.49
C MET A 1 -13.21 12.06 -2.58
N SER A 2 -13.03 10.85 -3.11
CA SER A 2 -12.60 9.65 -2.40
C SER A 2 -11.43 9.02 -3.17
N PHE A 3 -10.40 8.58 -2.45
CA PHE A 3 -9.23 7.92 -3.01
C PHE A 3 -9.07 6.52 -2.43
N ILE A 4 -8.29 5.67 -3.09
CA ILE A 4 -7.90 4.35 -2.60
C ILE A 4 -6.38 4.34 -2.43
N THR A 5 -5.93 3.86 -1.28
CA THR A 5 -4.52 3.63 -0.97
C THR A 5 -4.38 2.30 -0.21
N ALA A 6 -3.15 1.89 0.08
CA ALA A 6 -2.87 0.62 0.76
C ALA A 6 -1.75 0.77 1.79
N ASN A 7 -1.90 0.08 2.92
CA ASN A 7 -0.94 -0.06 4.02
C ASN A 7 -0.48 1.24 4.74
N GLU A 8 -0.77 2.41 4.20
CA GLU A 8 -0.49 3.71 4.82
C GLU A 8 -1.76 4.56 4.86
N ILE A 9 -2.22 4.87 6.07
CA ILE A 9 -3.42 5.67 6.32
C ILE A 9 -2.95 7.06 6.78
N ARG A 10 -3.03 8.05 5.89
CA ARG A 10 -2.72 9.44 6.25
C ARG A 10 -3.95 10.13 6.82
N ILE A 11 -3.77 10.89 7.90
CA ILE A 11 -4.85 11.57 8.62
C ILE A 11 -4.41 12.99 9.05
N PRO A 12 -5.33 13.94 9.25
CA PRO A 12 -5.02 15.20 9.91
C PRO A 12 -4.88 15.00 11.43
N VAL A 13 -3.95 15.73 12.05
CA VAL A 13 -3.86 15.83 13.51
C VAL A 13 -5.06 16.58 14.10
N GLU A 14 -5.33 16.32 15.38
CA GLU A 14 -6.34 17.00 16.22
C GLU A 14 -7.79 16.85 15.72
N GLN A 15 -8.05 15.97 14.77
CA GLN A 15 -9.39 15.67 14.27
C GLN A 15 -9.76 14.21 14.53
N PRO A 16 -10.98 13.92 15.00
CA PRO A 16 -11.48 12.55 15.09
C PRO A 16 -11.52 11.89 13.70
N VAL A 17 -10.87 10.74 13.60
CA VAL A 17 -10.89 9.87 12.42
C VAL A 17 -11.72 8.66 12.74
N LYS A 18 -12.71 8.40 11.89
CA LYS A 18 -13.60 7.25 11.97
C LYS A 18 -13.20 6.26 10.89
N VAL A 19 -12.90 5.03 11.28
CA VAL A 19 -12.51 3.95 10.37
C VAL A 19 -13.58 2.88 10.39
N GLN A 20 -14.18 2.65 9.22
CA GLN A 20 -15.04 1.50 8.99
C GLN A 20 -14.17 0.30 8.59
N LEU A 21 -14.44 -0.83 9.22
CA LEU A 21 -13.56 -1.99 9.25
C LEU A 21 -14.34 -3.22 8.78
N GLU A 22 -13.83 -3.88 7.74
CA GLU A 22 -14.41 -5.07 7.13
C GLU A 22 -13.28 -5.98 6.63
N SER A 23 -13.44 -7.29 6.81
CA SER A 23 -12.51 -8.28 6.26
C SER A 23 -13.05 -8.91 4.97
N ALA A 24 -12.15 -9.11 4.01
CA ALA A 24 -12.44 -9.80 2.75
C ALA A 24 -12.22 -11.32 2.81
N ASP A 25 -11.57 -11.85 3.86
CA ASP A 25 -11.19 -13.25 3.96
C ASP A 25 -11.46 -13.85 5.37
N VAL A 26 -10.46 -13.81 6.25
CA VAL A 26 -10.48 -14.35 7.61
C VAL A 26 -10.58 -13.21 8.62
N ILE A 27 -10.67 -13.53 9.90
CA ILE A 27 -10.69 -12.49 10.94
C ILE A 27 -9.31 -11.83 11.02
N HIS A 28 -9.30 -10.49 11.06
CA HIS A 28 -8.12 -9.68 11.39
C HIS A 28 -8.43 -8.79 12.58
N SER A 29 -7.46 -8.02 13.06
CA SER A 29 -7.71 -6.99 14.07
C SER A 29 -6.90 -5.74 13.81
N PHE A 30 -7.59 -4.61 13.64
CA PHE A 30 -6.98 -3.31 13.43
C PHE A 30 -6.53 -2.74 14.77
N TRP A 31 -5.21 -2.57 14.93
CA TRP A 31 -4.64 -2.08 16.17
C TRP A 31 -3.54 -1.07 15.93
N ILE A 32 -3.63 0.08 16.61
CA ILE A 32 -2.60 1.12 16.63
C ILE A 32 -2.31 1.43 18.12
N PRO A 33 -1.39 0.70 18.77
CA PRO A 33 -1.23 0.71 20.23
C PRO A 33 -1.07 2.11 20.85
N SER A 34 -0.43 3.02 20.11
CA SER A 34 -0.16 4.40 20.54
C SER A 34 -1.33 5.36 20.37
N LEU A 35 -2.40 4.98 19.65
CA LEU A 35 -3.55 5.84 19.35
C LEU A 35 -4.87 5.29 19.87
N THR A 36 -5.08 3.98 19.84
CA THR A 36 -6.38 3.36 20.16
C THR A 36 -6.25 1.89 20.54
N GLY A 37 -7.34 1.33 21.07
CA GLY A 37 -7.47 -0.12 21.29
C GLY A 37 -7.52 -0.89 19.97
N LYS A 38 -7.69 -2.21 20.05
CA LYS A 38 -7.89 -3.05 18.87
C LYS A 38 -9.37 -3.16 18.53
N MET A 39 -9.69 -3.29 17.24
CA MET A 39 -11.02 -3.63 16.76
C MET A 39 -10.93 -4.73 15.71
N ASP A 40 -11.68 -5.80 15.91
CA ASP A 40 -11.62 -6.98 15.06
C ASP A 40 -12.39 -6.74 13.75
N LEU A 41 -11.87 -7.27 12.64
CA LEU A 41 -12.50 -7.26 11.33
C LEU A 41 -13.07 -8.66 11.14
N ILE A 42 -14.38 -8.82 11.31
CA ILE A 42 -15.06 -10.11 11.21
C ILE A 42 -15.78 -10.17 9.86
N THR A 43 -15.51 -11.22 9.08
CA THR A 43 -16.12 -11.41 7.76
C THR A 43 -17.65 -11.34 7.83
N GLY A 44 -18.26 -10.50 6.99
CA GLY A 44 -19.71 -10.27 6.96
C GLY A 44 -20.24 -9.29 8.01
N GLN A 45 -19.37 -8.67 8.82
CA GLN A 45 -19.74 -7.63 9.78
C GLN A 45 -19.00 -6.32 9.47
N GLN A 46 -19.70 -5.20 9.65
CA GLN A 46 -19.09 -3.88 9.61
C GLN A 46 -18.85 -3.39 11.02
N ASN A 47 -17.58 -3.29 11.41
CA ASN A 47 -17.16 -2.67 12.66
C ASN A 47 -16.68 -1.25 12.42
N GLU A 48 -16.65 -0.45 13.48
CA GLU A 48 -16.19 0.93 13.44
C GLU A 48 -15.30 1.23 14.64
N ILE A 49 -14.21 1.95 14.41
CA ILE A 49 -13.36 2.50 15.47
C ILE A 49 -13.10 3.97 15.20
N GLN A 50 -13.08 4.78 16.26
CA GLN A 50 -12.75 6.19 16.18
C GLN A 50 -11.52 6.49 17.04
N PHE A 51 -10.61 7.32 16.52
CA PHE A 51 -9.43 7.78 17.26
C PHE A 51 -8.97 9.15 16.78
N THR A 52 -8.09 9.80 17.55
CA THR A 52 -7.52 11.11 17.22
C THR A 52 -6.02 11.09 17.48
N ALA A 53 -5.21 11.45 16.47
CA ALA A 53 -3.77 11.70 16.67
C ALA A 53 -3.55 13.17 17.08
N LYS A 54 -2.89 13.41 18.22
CA LYS A 54 -2.67 14.77 18.74
C LYS A 54 -1.41 15.44 18.18
N THR A 55 -0.43 14.66 17.76
CA THR A 55 0.87 15.16 17.32
C THR A 55 1.17 14.64 15.92
N PRO A 56 1.82 15.42 15.04
CA PRO A 56 2.30 14.89 13.77
C PRO A 56 3.27 13.73 14.01
N GLY A 57 3.23 12.73 13.15
CA GLY A 57 4.13 11.58 13.24
C GLY A 57 3.62 10.32 12.58
N VAL A 58 4.46 9.29 12.62
CA VAL A 58 4.14 7.96 12.12
C VAL A 58 3.82 7.05 13.30
N TYR A 59 2.63 6.48 13.27
CA TYR A 59 2.11 5.56 14.28
C TYR A 59 2.02 4.16 13.68
N ARG A 60 2.65 3.20 14.34
CA ARG A 60 2.69 1.81 13.88
C ARG A 60 1.33 1.14 14.09
N GLY A 61 0.77 0.59 13.01
CA GLY A 61 -0.37 -0.31 13.06
C GLY A 61 0.04 -1.76 12.79
N GLN A 62 -0.66 -2.72 13.39
CA GLN A 62 -0.39 -4.15 13.25
C GLN A 62 -1.69 -4.96 13.32
N CYS A 63 -1.77 -6.07 12.58
CA CYS A 63 -2.82 -7.06 12.78
C CYS A 63 -2.68 -7.72 14.16
N ALA A 64 -3.73 -7.70 14.97
CA ALA A 64 -3.73 -8.24 16.34
C ALA A 64 -4.57 -9.52 16.51
N GLU A 65 -4.95 -10.18 15.41
CA GLU A 65 -5.66 -11.47 15.39
C GLU A 65 -4.96 -12.43 14.42
N PHE A 66 -4.76 -13.69 14.82
CA PHE A 66 -4.00 -14.63 14.01
C PHE A 66 -4.73 -14.93 12.69
N CYS A 67 -4.17 -14.42 11.60
CA CYS A 67 -4.80 -14.47 10.27
C CYS A 67 -4.05 -15.37 9.27
N GLY A 68 -3.14 -16.23 9.76
CA GLY A 68 -2.38 -17.18 8.95
C GLY A 68 -0.88 -16.92 8.94
N LEU A 69 -0.18 -17.53 7.98
CA LEU A 69 1.29 -17.62 7.96
C LEU A 69 1.98 -16.25 8.04
N GLN A 70 1.42 -15.24 7.39
CA GLN A 70 1.98 -13.88 7.32
C GLN A 70 1.41 -12.93 8.38
N HIS A 71 0.74 -13.45 9.42
CA HIS A 71 0.15 -12.64 10.49
C HIS A 71 1.14 -11.64 11.12
N ALA A 72 2.33 -12.09 11.50
CA ALA A 72 3.34 -11.23 12.11
C ALA A 72 3.85 -10.12 11.17
N HIS A 73 3.72 -10.31 9.85
CA HIS A 73 4.12 -9.37 8.82
C HIS A 73 2.93 -8.57 8.25
N MET A 74 1.73 -8.70 8.82
CA MET A 74 0.54 -7.99 8.36
C MET A 74 0.36 -6.70 9.13
N ALA A 75 0.88 -5.62 8.56
CA ALA A 75 0.97 -4.39 9.29
C ALA A 75 0.83 -3.16 8.40
N PHE A 76 0.70 -2.00 9.03
CA PHE A 76 0.42 -0.74 8.35
C PHE A 76 0.97 0.43 9.15
N ALA A 77 0.86 1.64 8.61
CA ALA A 77 1.20 2.88 9.30
C ALA A 77 0.03 3.86 9.25
N VAL A 78 -0.20 4.56 10.36
CA VAL A 78 -0.98 5.79 10.38
C VAL A 78 -0.03 6.96 10.38
N ILE A 79 -0.12 7.84 9.38
CA ILE A 79 0.73 9.01 9.23
C ILE A 79 -0.13 10.23 9.55
N ALA A 80 0.04 10.79 10.74
CA ALA A 80 -0.67 11.99 11.15
C ALA A 80 0.09 13.24 10.68
N LEU A 81 -0.61 14.10 9.95
CA LEU A 81 -0.06 15.28 9.29
C LEU A 81 -0.73 16.56 9.81
N PRO A 82 -0.03 17.70 9.80
CA PRO A 82 -0.67 19.01 9.86
C PRO A 82 -1.81 19.13 8.83
N GLN A 83 -2.84 19.93 9.14
CA GLN A 83 -4.06 19.96 8.32
C GLN A 83 -3.83 20.40 6.87
N ASP A 84 -2.91 21.34 6.64
CA ASP A 84 -2.54 21.81 5.30
C ASP A 84 -1.76 20.75 4.52
N GLU A 85 -0.85 20.02 5.18
CA GLU A 85 -0.13 18.88 4.61
C GLU A 85 -1.06 17.74 4.23
N PHE A 86 -2.01 17.40 5.12
CA PHE A 86 -3.03 16.40 4.83
C PHE A 86 -3.89 16.79 3.62
N LYS A 87 -4.32 18.05 3.54
CA LYS A 87 -5.10 18.55 2.39
C LYS A 87 -4.30 18.43 1.09
N ARG A 88 -3.03 18.90 1.08
CA ARG A 88 -2.15 18.79 -0.10
C ARG A 88 -1.93 17.34 -0.51
N TRP A 89 -1.62 16.47 0.45
CA TRP A 89 -1.46 15.04 0.17
C TRP A 89 -2.74 14.42 -0.38
N ARG A 90 -3.89 14.70 0.23
CA ARG A 90 -5.18 14.17 -0.23
C ARG A 90 -5.50 14.62 -1.65
N ASP A 91 -5.29 15.90 -1.95
CA ASP A 91 -5.60 16.46 -3.26
C ASP A 91 -4.67 15.88 -4.34
N HIS A 92 -3.41 15.57 -3.98
CA HIS A 92 -2.48 14.80 -4.80
C HIS A 92 -2.91 13.34 -4.95
N GLU A 93 -3.26 12.65 -3.86
CA GLU A 93 -3.64 11.24 -3.87
C GLU A 93 -4.88 10.96 -4.74
N ASN A 94 -5.78 11.93 -4.88
CA ASN A 94 -6.94 11.82 -5.77
C ASN A 94 -6.58 11.90 -7.27
N GLN A 95 -5.35 12.25 -7.62
CA GLN A 95 -4.91 12.32 -9.02
C GLN A 95 -4.62 10.92 -9.58
N SER A 96 -4.62 10.84 -10.91
CA SER A 96 -4.11 9.69 -11.65
C SER A 96 -2.58 9.71 -11.67
N ALA A 97 -1.97 8.55 -11.91
CA ALA A 97 -0.53 8.47 -12.13
C ALA A 97 -0.11 9.35 -13.32
N VAL A 98 1.04 10.00 -13.18
CA VAL A 98 1.66 10.77 -14.25
C VAL A 98 2.20 9.80 -15.31
N SER A 99 1.87 10.04 -16.58
CA SER A 99 2.42 9.24 -17.67
C SER A 99 3.95 9.36 -17.73
N PRO A 100 4.68 8.23 -17.89
CA PRO A 100 6.13 8.27 -17.94
C PRO A 100 6.61 9.04 -19.17
N SER A 101 7.69 9.80 -19.00
CA SER A 101 8.25 10.65 -20.05
C SER A 101 9.47 10.01 -20.73
N ASP A 102 10.34 9.37 -19.94
CA ASP A 102 11.56 8.74 -20.42
C ASP A 102 11.30 7.34 -21.05
N PRO A 103 12.21 6.86 -21.92
CA PRO A 103 12.02 5.59 -22.62
C PRO A 103 11.97 4.36 -21.70
N LEU A 104 12.74 4.34 -20.61
CA LEU A 104 12.85 3.17 -19.74
C LEU A 104 11.57 2.99 -18.92
N ALA A 105 11.02 4.09 -18.38
CA ALA A 105 9.75 4.04 -17.67
C ALA A 105 8.56 3.72 -18.58
N LYS A 106 8.56 4.19 -19.84
CA LYS A 106 7.57 3.78 -20.85
C LYS A 106 7.63 2.28 -21.14
N GLN A 107 8.84 1.73 -21.27
CA GLN A 107 9.03 0.28 -21.41
C GLN A 107 8.54 -0.45 -20.15
N GLY A 108 8.87 0.06 -18.97
CA GLY A 108 8.41 -0.49 -17.68
C GLY A 108 6.89 -0.51 -17.56
N GLU A 109 6.20 0.54 -17.98
CA GLU A 109 4.73 0.60 -18.00
C GLU A 109 4.12 -0.47 -18.94
N GLN A 110 4.71 -0.67 -20.11
CA GLN A 110 4.29 -1.71 -21.06
C GLN A 110 4.53 -3.10 -20.49
N LEU A 111 5.71 -3.35 -19.93
CA LEU A 111 6.08 -4.62 -19.31
C LEU A 111 5.22 -4.93 -18.08
N PHE A 112 4.89 -3.93 -17.26
CA PHE A 112 3.99 -4.08 -16.12
C PHE A 112 2.63 -4.68 -16.54
N ARG A 113 2.11 -4.26 -17.70
CA ARG A 113 0.90 -4.87 -18.28
C ARG A 113 1.19 -6.24 -18.88
N ALA A 114 2.21 -6.34 -19.73
CA ALA A 114 2.52 -7.57 -20.48
C ALA A 114 2.90 -8.75 -19.57
N ARG A 115 3.50 -8.47 -18.41
CA ARG A 115 3.90 -9.47 -17.41
C ARG A 115 2.80 -9.77 -16.39
N GLY A 116 1.60 -9.20 -16.55
CA GLY A 116 0.43 -9.55 -15.74
C GLY A 116 0.29 -8.82 -14.41
N CYS A 117 1.18 -7.89 -14.06
CA CYS A 117 1.08 -7.10 -12.83
C CYS A 117 -0.26 -6.31 -12.79
N ALA A 118 -0.68 -5.82 -13.94
CA ALA A 118 -1.95 -5.10 -14.14
C ALA A 118 -3.22 -5.92 -13.87
N LEU A 119 -3.13 -7.26 -13.82
CA LEU A 119 -4.27 -8.13 -13.47
C LEU A 119 -4.60 -8.06 -11.98
N CYS A 120 -3.58 -7.87 -11.14
CA CYS A 120 -3.75 -7.79 -9.69
C CYS A 120 -3.75 -6.35 -9.20
N HIS A 121 -2.93 -5.48 -9.78
CA HIS A 121 -2.70 -4.12 -9.27
C HIS A 121 -3.34 -3.05 -10.15
N ALA A 122 -3.97 -2.07 -9.51
CA ALA A 122 -4.46 -0.86 -10.16
C ALA A 122 -3.40 0.24 -10.21
N ILE A 123 -3.38 0.98 -11.32
CA ILE A 123 -2.68 2.27 -11.47
C ILE A 123 -3.64 3.21 -12.19
N ARG A 124 -4.21 4.17 -11.45
CA ARG A 124 -5.21 5.11 -11.99
C ARG A 124 -4.64 5.91 -13.15
N GLY A 125 -5.43 6.09 -14.20
CA GLY A 125 -5.01 6.76 -15.44
C GLY A 125 -4.35 5.84 -16.47
N THR A 126 -4.25 4.54 -16.20
CA THR A 126 -3.71 3.54 -17.13
C THR A 126 -4.72 2.41 -17.38
N LEU A 127 -4.35 1.41 -18.18
CA LEU A 127 -5.14 0.18 -18.38
C LEU A 127 -4.99 -0.83 -17.23
N ALA A 128 -4.19 -0.54 -16.20
CA ALA A 128 -4.06 -1.39 -15.03
C ALA A 128 -5.19 -1.14 -14.03
N GLY A 129 -6.13 -2.07 -13.95
CA GLY A 129 -7.33 -1.97 -13.12
C GLY A 129 -7.53 -3.11 -12.13
N GLY A 130 -6.50 -3.93 -11.89
CA GLY A 130 -6.58 -5.06 -10.97
C GLY A 130 -6.92 -4.64 -9.54
N GLN A 131 -7.71 -5.46 -8.84
CA GLN A 131 -8.19 -5.18 -7.48
C GLN A 131 -7.77 -6.24 -6.44
N LEU A 132 -7.02 -7.26 -6.86
CA LEU A 132 -6.55 -8.33 -5.97
C LEU A 132 -5.36 -7.87 -5.12
N GLY A 133 -4.47 -7.09 -5.72
CA GLY A 133 -3.31 -6.50 -5.07
C GLY A 133 -3.56 -5.05 -4.65
N PRO A 134 -2.67 -4.47 -3.83
CA PRO A 134 -2.77 -3.07 -3.46
C PRO A 134 -2.71 -2.15 -4.68
N ASP A 135 -3.45 -1.04 -4.64
CA ASP A 135 -3.30 0.07 -5.58
C ASP A 135 -1.83 0.54 -5.59
N LEU A 136 -1.27 0.80 -6.77
CA LEU A 136 0.12 1.21 -6.96
C LEU A 136 0.26 2.61 -7.55
N THR A 137 -0.83 3.38 -7.69
CA THR A 137 -0.86 4.67 -8.39
C THR A 137 0.22 5.63 -7.89
N HIS A 138 0.46 5.66 -6.58
CA HIS A 138 1.46 6.50 -5.94
C HIS A 138 2.42 5.67 -5.06
N ILE A 139 2.77 4.44 -5.49
CA ILE A 139 3.65 3.56 -4.69
C ILE A 139 4.97 4.23 -4.33
N GLY A 140 5.59 4.98 -5.24
CA GLY A 140 6.85 5.71 -5.03
C GLY A 140 6.78 6.82 -3.97
N SER A 141 5.59 7.18 -3.51
CA SER A 141 5.36 8.14 -2.41
C SER A 141 5.17 7.48 -1.03
N ARG A 142 5.19 6.14 -0.96
CA ARG A 142 5.06 5.40 0.30
C ARG A 142 6.37 5.39 1.09
N THR A 143 6.26 5.18 2.39
CA THR A 143 7.41 5.00 3.29
C THR A 143 7.80 3.54 3.44
N THR A 144 6.88 2.61 3.19
CA THR A 144 7.08 1.16 3.35
C THR A 144 6.47 0.34 2.21
N ILE A 145 6.93 -0.91 2.09
CA ILE A 145 6.38 -1.94 1.19
C ILE A 145 6.12 -3.24 1.96
N ALA A 146 5.45 -4.20 1.32
CA ALA A 146 5.21 -5.54 1.86
C ALA A 146 4.43 -5.50 3.20
N ALA A 147 3.39 -4.67 3.27
CA ALA A 147 2.59 -4.41 4.48
C ALA A 147 3.45 -3.98 5.68
N GLY A 148 4.31 -2.97 5.46
CA GLY A 148 5.17 -2.41 6.50
C GLY A 148 6.33 -3.31 6.94
N THR A 149 6.69 -4.33 6.15
CA THR A 149 7.80 -5.25 6.48
C THR A 149 9.15 -4.65 6.11
N LEU A 150 9.20 -3.87 5.03
CA LEU A 150 10.43 -3.23 4.54
C LEU A 150 10.20 -1.72 4.35
N PRO A 151 11.22 -0.88 4.59
CA PRO A 151 11.17 0.51 4.12
C PRO A 151 11.08 0.53 2.59
N LEU A 152 10.38 1.49 2.00
CA LEU A 152 10.39 1.64 0.55
C LEU A 152 11.64 2.41 0.11
N ASN A 153 12.49 1.74 -0.64
CA ASN A 153 13.60 2.33 -1.39
C ASN A 153 13.91 1.45 -2.60
N SER A 154 14.81 1.91 -3.46
CA SER A 154 15.22 1.24 -4.69
C SER A 154 15.63 -0.24 -4.46
N ALA A 155 16.45 -0.50 -3.44
CA ALA A 155 16.94 -1.84 -3.16
C ALA A 155 15.83 -2.79 -2.68
N THR A 156 14.97 -2.32 -1.76
CA THR A 156 13.89 -3.15 -1.21
C THR A 156 12.75 -3.35 -2.19
N LEU A 157 12.46 -2.38 -3.05
CA LEU A 157 11.48 -2.52 -4.14
C LEU A 157 11.99 -3.53 -5.17
N GLY A 158 13.25 -3.41 -5.62
CA GLY A 158 13.87 -4.38 -6.51
C GLY A 158 13.87 -5.80 -5.95
N ALA A 159 14.23 -5.97 -4.66
CA ALA A 159 14.19 -7.27 -4.00
C ALA A 159 12.78 -7.85 -3.92
N TRP A 160 11.77 -7.03 -3.62
CA TRP A 160 10.37 -7.44 -3.59
C TRP A 160 9.85 -7.90 -4.95
N LEU A 161 10.22 -7.20 -6.02
CA LEU A 161 9.82 -7.59 -7.37
C LEU A 161 10.52 -8.88 -7.83
N ALA A 162 11.76 -9.12 -7.40
CA ALA A 162 12.53 -10.29 -7.78
C ALA A 162 12.08 -11.58 -7.07
N ASP A 163 11.82 -11.51 -5.75
CA ASP A 163 11.41 -12.67 -4.96
C ASP A 163 10.54 -12.27 -3.75
N PRO A 164 9.24 -12.01 -3.96
CA PRO A 164 8.34 -11.66 -2.86
C PRO A 164 8.14 -12.82 -1.88
N GLN A 165 8.28 -14.08 -2.32
CA GLN A 165 8.09 -15.26 -1.48
C GLN A 165 9.23 -15.44 -0.50
N HIS A 166 10.47 -15.09 -0.86
CA HIS A 166 11.59 -15.07 0.09
C HIS A 166 11.38 -14.02 1.21
N ILE A 167 10.81 -12.86 0.87
CA ILE A 167 10.59 -11.77 1.82
C ILE A 167 9.38 -12.07 2.72
N LYS A 168 8.28 -12.55 2.15
CA LYS A 168 7.05 -12.90 2.88
C LYS A 168 6.52 -14.27 2.41
N PRO A 169 7.02 -15.38 2.95
CA PRO A 169 6.60 -16.71 2.52
C PRO A 169 5.09 -16.95 2.61
N GLY A 170 4.46 -17.38 1.51
CA GLY A 170 3.02 -17.62 1.44
C GLY A 170 2.17 -16.37 1.27
N ASN A 171 2.77 -15.23 0.91
CA ASN A 171 2.01 -14.08 0.41
C ASN A 171 1.38 -14.41 -0.96
N LEU A 172 0.34 -13.68 -1.35
CA LEU A 172 -0.43 -13.96 -2.58
C LEU A 172 0.15 -13.33 -3.85
N MET A 173 1.24 -12.56 -3.77
CA MET A 173 1.98 -12.12 -4.94
C MET A 173 2.93 -13.23 -5.39
N PRO A 174 2.70 -13.84 -6.56
CA PRO A 174 3.58 -14.91 -7.05
C PRO A 174 4.94 -14.33 -7.44
N GLN A 175 5.94 -15.20 -7.49
CA GLN A 175 7.20 -14.86 -8.14
C GLN A 175 6.95 -14.75 -9.65
N MET A 176 7.32 -13.61 -10.23
CA MET A 176 7.12 -13.34 -11.65
C MET A 176 8.36 -13.76 -12.44
N PRO A 177 8.24 -14.48 -13.57
CA PRO A 177 9.38 -14.89 -14.39
C PRO A 177 9.89 -13.71 -15.24
N LEU A 178 10.59 -12.77 -14.60
CA LEU A 178 11.13 -11.56 -15.21
C LEU A 178 12.60 -11.76 -15.60
N GLN A 179 12.97 -11.29 -16.79
CA GLN A 179 14.38 -11.11 -17.14
C GLN A 179 14.96 -9.87 -16.43
N SER A 180 16.30 -9.80 -16.33
CA SER A 180 16.97 -8.73 -15.58
C SER A 180 16.68 -7.33 -16.12
N ASP A 181 16.64 -7.15 -17.43
CA ASP A 181 16.30 -5.89 -18.10
C ASP A 181 14.83 -5.50 -17.87
N GLU A 182 13.93 -6.48 -17.87
CA GLU A 182 12.51 -6.25 -17.59
C GLU A 182 12.26 -5.82 -16.15
N LEU A 183 12.92 -6.50 -15.20
CA LEU A 183 12.89 -6.14 -13.80
C LEU A 183 13.35 -4.70 -13.60
N ILE A 184 14.47 -4.30 -14.23
CA ILE A 184 14.99 -2.93 -14.16
C ILE A 184 13.97 -1.92 -14.70
N ALA A 185 13.36 -2.19 -15.86
CA ALA A 185 12.39 -1.28 -16.46
C ALA A 185 11.11 -1.14 -15.62
N ILE A 186 10.53 -2.24 -15.14
CA ILE A 186 9.35 -2.23 -14.27
C ILE A 186 9.67 -1.51 -12.95
N HIS A 187 10.81 -1.83 -12.34
CA HIS A 187 11.28 -1.19 -11.12
C HIS A 187 11.39 0.33 -11.30
N HIS A 188 12.06 0.77 -12.36
CA HIS A 188 12.21 2.20 -12.67
C HIS A 188 10.87 2.91 -12.88
N TYR A 189 9.92 2.26 -13.57
CA TYR A 189 8.57 2.78 -13.74
C TYR A 189 7.85 2.96 -12.39
N LEU A 190 7.88 1.95 -11.51
CA LEU A 190 7.22 2.02 -10.21
C LEU A 190 7.81 3.10 -9.28
N GLU A 191 9.11 3.37 -9.35
CA GLU A 191 9.74 4.45 -8.59
C GLU A 191 9.23 5.85 -8.98
N GLN A 192 8.73 6.02 -10.21
CA GLN A 192 8.19 7.30 -10.70
C GLN A 192 6.72 7.53 -10.35
N LEU A 193 6.01 6.49 -9.90
CA LEU A 193 4.60 6.57 -9.50
C LEU A 193 4.48 7.24 -8.13
N LYS A 194 4.53 8.57 -8.10
CA LYS A 194 4.51 9.38 -6.87
C LYS A 194 3.25 10.19 -6.75
#